data_AF-A0A9D2HZD5-F1
#
_entry.id   AF-A0A9D2HZD5-F1
#
_cell.length_a   1.000
_cell.length_b   1.000
_cell.length_c   1.000
_cell.angle_alpha   90.00
_cell.angle_beta   90.00
_cell.angle_gamma   90.00
#
_symmetry.space_group_name_H-M   'P 1'
#
loop_
_entity.id
_entity.type
_entity.pdbx_description
1 polymer ?
#
loop_
_entity_poly.entity_id
_entity_poly.type
_entity_poly.pdbx_seq_one_letter_code
_entity_poly.pdbx_strand_id
1 'polypeptide(L)'
;MVVQKYRKTSKMQRSVWDEKEFVNERGTEAVKQLFNNKSYFDYPKSIFTIKCIIELGSDEDCLILDFFSGSSTTAHAVMQLNSEDNGARKYIMVQLPEPATEQAHDEGYNSLCDIAKERIRRAGKKIKEENPLTTQDLDTGFRVFKCDSSNYKDVVFAPKDYDQGMLEGLRDNIKEDRTDLDLLFDCMLRWGVELSLPLNTTKVDGCTIHNVNDGDLVACFDGNVTEAVIDAIADLSPLRVVFRDSSFCEAAQKMNLFELFKQKCDWTDEEVKNNVRVI
;
A
#
# COMPACT_ATOMS: atom_id res chain seq x y z
N MET A 1 -40.05 -55.88 9.18
CA MET A 1 -39.00 -55.79 8.15
C MET A 1 -38.35 -54.42 8.26
N VAL A 2 -37.17 -54.34 8.89
CA VAL A 2 -36.43 -53.08 9.06
C VAL A 2 -35.64 -52.84 7.78
N VAL A 3 -36.01 -51.80 7.02
CA VAL A 3 -35.28 -51.42 5.80
C VAL A 3 -34.09 -50.54 6.21
N GLN A 4 -32.91 -51.14 6.29
CA GLN A 4 -31.67 -50.41 6.52
C GLN A 4 -31.34 -49.62 5.24
N LYS A 5 -31.47 -48.29 5.28
CA LYS A 5 -31.01 -47.41 4.19
C LYS A 5 -29.50 -47.63 4.00
N TYR A 6 -29.11 -48.30 2.92
CA TYR A 6 -27.72 -48.38 2.47
C TYR A 6 -27.19 -46.94 2.24
N ARG A 7 -26.33 -46.45 3.13
CA ARG A 7 -25.51 -45.26 2.85
C ARG A 7 -24.36 -45.71 1.96
N LYS A 8 -24.27 -45.19 0.73
CA LYS A 8 -23.09 -45.39 -0.14
C LYS A 8 -21.84 -44.92 0.62
N THR A 9 -20.85 -45.79 0.72
CA THR A 9 -19.56 -45.55 1.41
C THR A 9 -18.63 -44.62 0.61
N SER A 10 -18.91 -44.42 -0.68
CA SER A 10 -18.20 -43.49 -1.55
C SER A 10 -19.10 -42.32 -1.96
N LYS A 11 -18.53 -41.11 -1.92
CA LYS A 11 -19.09 -39.91 -2.56
C LYS A 11 -18.30 -39.67 -3.84
N MET A 12 -18.98 -39.26 -4.91
CA MET A 12 -18.32 -38.70 -6.08
C MET A 12 -17.53 -37.48 -5.62
N GLN A 13 -16.25 -37.41 -5.96
CA GLN A 13 -15.48 -36.21 -5.72
C GLN A 13 -16.11 -35.07 -6.53
N ARG A 14 -16.20 -33.88 -5.93
CA ARG A 14 -16.43 -32.66 -6.72
C ARG A 14 -15.21 -32.44 -7.62
N SER A 15 -15.32 -31.55 -8.61
CA SER A 15 -14.30 -31.29 -9.64
C SER A 15 -12.86 -31.37 -9.09
N VAL A 16 -12.00 -32.13 -9.77
CA VAL A 16 -10.58 -32.31 -9.44
C VAL A 16 -9.77 -31.59 -10.50
N TRP A 17 -8.75 -30.84 -10.06
CA TRP A 17 -7.81 -30.14 -10.95
C TRP A 17 -6.55 -31.00 -11.12
N ASP A 18 -6.61 -32.00 -11.99
CA ASP A 18 -5.53 -32.97 -12.25
C ASP A 18 -4.80 -32.72 -13.58
N GLU A 19 -5.17 -31.67 -14.32
CA GLU A 19 -4.54 -31.32 -15.58
C GLU A 19 -3.13 -30.74 -15.38
N LYS A 20 -2.26 -30.89 -16.40
CA LYS A 20 -0.84 -30.47 -16.37
C LYS A 20 -0.63 -28.97 -16.22
N GLU A 21 -1.67 -28.16 -16.33
CA GLU A 21 -1.60 -26.71 -16.15
C GLU A 21 -1.66 -26.34 -14.66
N PHE A 22 -2.24 -27.20 -13.81
CA PHE A 22 -2.40 -26.95 -12.39
C PHE A 22 -1.19 -27.34 -11.54
N VAL A 23 -0.22 -28.08 -12.10
CA VAL A 23 0.92 -28.62 -11.36
C VAL A 23 1.99 -27.56 -11.07
N ASN A 24 2.69 -27.72 -9.94
CA ASN A 24 3.71 -26.76 -9.47
C ASN A 24 4.87 -26.56 -10.45
N GLU A 25 5.21 -27.56 -11.28
CA GLU A 25 6.26 -27.45 -12.30
C GLU A 25 6.02 -26.27 -13.26
N ARG A 26 4.76 -25.93 -13.55
CA ARG A 26 4.40 -24.77 -14.37
C ARG A 26 4.71 -23.46 -13.67
N GLY A 27 4.56 -23.40 -12.35
CA GLY A 27 5.00 -22.26 -11.56
C GLY A 27 6.52 -22.08 -11.62
N THR A 28 7.27 -23.18 -11.50
CA THR A 28 8.74 -23.14 -11.55
C THR A 28 9.24 -22.67 -12.92
N GLU A 29 8.63 -23.19 -14.00
CA GLU A 29 8.96 -22.79 -15.35
C GLU A 29 8.63 -21.31 -15.61
N ALA A 30 7.48 -20.83 -15.14
CA ALA A 30 7.12 -19.41 -15.26
C ALA A 30 8.12 -18.49 -14.54
N VAL A 31 8.61 -18.88 -13.36
CA VAL A 31 9.70 -18.14 -12.66
C VAL A 31 10.96 -18.15 -13.51
N LYS A 32 11.41 -19.32 -13.97
CA LYS A 32 12.63 -19.44 -14.77
C LYS A 32 12.61 -18.58 -16.01
N GLN A 33 11.48 -18.55 -16.73
CA GLN A 33 11.31 -17.70 -17.91
C GLN A 33 11.45 -16.21 -17.60
N LEU A 34 10.96 -15.75 -16.45
CA LEU A 34 11.11 -14.35 -16.03
C LEU A 34 12.53 -14.04 -15.52
N PHE A 35 13.27 -15.03 -15.05
CA PHE A 35 14.58 -14.87 -14.43
C PHE A 35 15.73 -15.47 -15.24
N ASN A 36 15.64 -15.47 -16.58
CA ASN A 36 16.72 -15.93 -17.47
C ASN A 36 17.21 -17.35 -17.13
N ASN A 37 16.26 -18.28 -16.95
CA ASN A 37 16.43 -19.67 -16.54
C ASN A 37 16.92 -19.91 -15.11
N LYS A 38 16.93 -18.88 -14.25
CA LYS A 38 17.27 -19.01 -12.84
C LYS A 38 16.02 -19.27 -11.99
N SER A 39 16.18 -20.04 -10.92
CA SER A 39 15.10 -20.39 -9.99
C SER A 39 15.43 -19.83 -8.61
N TYR A 40 14.62 -18.89 -8.14
CA TYR A 40 14.75 -18.31 -6.81
C TYR A 40 13.65 -18.74 -5.83
N PHE A 41 12.70 -19.53 -6.30
CA PHE A 41 11.62 -20.09 -5.50
C PHE A 41 11.53 -21.58 -5.77
N ASP A 42 11.43 -22.37 -4.70
CA ASP A 42 11.37 -23.83 -4.82
C ASP A 42 10.00 -24.31 -5.32
N TYR A 43 8.92 -23.73 -4.77
CA TYR A 43 7.55 -24.19 -5.01
C TYR A 43 6.57 -23.05 -5.37
N PRO A 44 6.88 -22.21 -6.37
CA PRO A 44 5.92 -21.24 -6.87
C PRO A 44 4.66 -21.97 -7.38
N LYS A 45 3.48 -21.40 -7.11
CA LYS A 45 2.22 -21.94 -7.63
C LYS A 45 2.15 -21.72 -9.15
N SER A 46 1.36 -22.55 -9.83
CA SER A 46 1.04 -22.30 -11.23
C SER A 46 0.16 -21.05 -11.35
N ILE A 47 0.45 -20.21 -12.34
CA ILE A 47 -0.36 -19.03 -12.67
C ILE A 47 -1.78 -19.46 -13.04
N PHE A 48 -1.91 -20.56 -13.80
CA PHE A 48 -3.21 -21.08 -14.25
C PHE A 48 -4.11 -21.46 -13.07
N THR A 49 -3.54 -22.14 -12.07
CA THR A 49 -4.27 -22.47 -10.84
C THR A 49 -4.84 -21.22 -10.17
N ILE A 50 -4.04 -20.15 -10.05
CA ILE A 50 -4.50 -18.93 -9.39
C ILE A 50 -5.50 -18.15 -10.24
N LYS A 51 -5.32 -18.10 -11.58
CA LYS A 51 -6.30 -17.51 -12.49
C LYS A 51 -7.68 -18.16 -12.32
N CYS A 52 -7.73 -19.49 -12.36
CA CYS A 52 -8.98 -20.23 -12.21
C CYS A 52 -9.66 -19.96 -10.84
N ILE A 53 -8.88 -19.84 -9.76
CA ILE A 53 -9.42 -19.46 -8.45
C ILE A 53 -10.05 -18.06 -8.49
N ILE A 54 -9.37 -17.10 -9.11
CA ILE A 54 -9.85 -15.71 -9.22
C ILE A 54 -11.12 -15.66 -10.07
N GLU A 55 -11.14 -16.30 -11.25
CA GLU A 55 -12.31 -16.35 -12.14
C GLU A 55 -13.54 -17.00 -11.50
N LEU A 56 -13.34 -18.03 -10.66
CA LEU A 56 -14.44 -18.71 -9.97
C LEU A 56 -14.97 -17.94 -8.75
N GLY A 57 -14.13 -17.11 -8.14
CA GLY A 57 -14.37 -16.56 -6.80
C GLY A 57 -14.52 -15.04 -6.75
N SER A 58 -14.32 -14.33 -7.85
CA SER A 58 -14.27 -12.87 -7.85
C SER A 58 -14.72 -12.26 -9.17
N ASP A 59 -15.13 -11.00 -9.11
CA ASP A 59 -15.55 -10.21 -10.27
C ASP A 59 -14.35 -9.59 -11.00
N GLU A 60 -14.61 -8.98 -12.16
CA GLU A 60 -13.61 -8.27 -12.98
C GLU A 60 -13.14 -6.94 -12.36
N ASP A 61 -13.86 -6.41 -11.38
CA ASP A 61 -13.50 -5.20 -10.62
C ASP A 61 -13.56 -5.49 -9.12
N CYS A 62 -12.48 -6.05 -8.59
CA CYS A 62 -12.40 -6.43 -7.18
C CYS A 62 -10.98 -6.29 -6.63
N LEU A 63 -10.85 -6.43 -5.31
CA LEU A 63 -9.56 -6.42 -4.61
C LEU A 63 -9.18 -7.85 -4.17
N ILE A 64 -8.05 -8.33 -4.67
CA ILE A 64 -7.49 -9.64 -4.32
C ILE A 64 -6.41 -9.47 -3.26
N LEU A 65 -6.58 -10.13 -2.11
CA LEU A 65 -5.58 -10.15 -1.03
C LEU A 65 -4.90 -11.51 -0.95
N ASP A 66 -3.57 -11.49 -0.97
CA ASP A 66 -2.73 -12.66 -0.69
C ASP A 66 -1.65 -12.28 0.34
N PHE A 67 -1.88 -12.69 1.59
CA PHE A 67 -1.00 -12.38 2.71
C PHE A 67 0.09 -13.44 2.98
N PHE A 68 0.23 -14.41 2.07
CA PHE A 68 1.33 -15.37 2.02
C PHE A 68 1.87 -15.43 0.58
N SER A 69 2.19 -14.25 0.06
CA SER A 69 2.42 -14.04 -1.37
C SER A 69 3.51 -14.92 -1.97
N GLY A 70 4.54 -15.27 -1.18
CA GLY A 70 5.70 -16.05 -1.59
C GLY A 70 6.31 -15.49 -2.86
N SER A 71 6.14 -16.22 -3.97
CA SER A 71 6.62 -15.81 -5.28
C SER A 71 5.72 -14.81 -6.00
N SER A 72 4.73 -14.19 -5.37
CA SER A 72 3.78 -13.26 -6.00
C SER A 72 3.09 -13.82 -7.25
N THR A 73 2.71 -15.10 -7.21
CA THR A 73 1.98 -15.73 -8.33
C THR A 73 0.60 -15.09 -8.51
N THR A 74 -0.06 -14.69 -7.42
CA THR A 74 -1.38 -14.03 -7.44
C THR A 74 -1.35 -12.68 -8.17
N ALA A 75 -0.37 -11.81 -7.90
CA ALA A 75 -0.21 -10.55 -8.63
C ALA A 75 0.00 -10.77 -10.14
N HIS A 76 0.78 -11.79 -10.52
CA HIS A 76 0.95 -12.16 -11.93
C HIS A 76 -0.39 -12.59 -12.54
N ALA A 77 -1.11 -13.51 -11.88
CA ALA A 77 -2.41 -13.99 -12.36
C ALA A 77 -3.44 -12.86 -12.52
N VAL A 78 -3.48 -11.89 -11.59
CA VAL A 78 -4.35 -10.71 -11.67
C VAL A 78 -4.02 -9.86 -12.89
N MET A 79 -2.75 -9.49 -13.10
CA MET A 79 -2.35 -8.70 -14.27
C MET A 79 -2.64 -9.44 -15.58
N GLN A 80 -2.45 -10.77 -15.59
CA GLN A 80 -2.74 -11.61 -16.75
C GLN A 80 -4.24 -11.61 -17.07
N LEU A 81 -5.11 -11.80 -16.07
CA LEU A 81 -6.56 -11.77 -16.26
C LEU A 81 -7.03 -10.41 -16.78
N ASN A 82 -6.61 -9.31 -16.14
CA ASN A 82 -6.97 -7.97 -16.59
C ASN A 82 -6.54 -7.69 -18.03
N SER A 83 -5.44 -8.31 -18.51
CA SER A 83 -5.01 -8.18 -19.91
C SER A 83 -5.86 -8.99 -20.90
N GLU A 84 -6.50 -10.06 -20.45
CA GLU A 84 -7.29 -10.99 -21.27
C GLU A 84 -8.77 -10.58 -21.34
N ASP A 85 -9.34 -10.12 -20.22
CA ASP A 85 -10.76 -9.76 -20.09
C ASP A 85 -11.02 -8.26 -19.99
N ASN A 86 -9.96 -7.43 -20.02
CA ASN A 86 -10.05 -5.98 -19.82
C ASN A 86 -10.66 -5.60 -18.46
N GLY A 87 -10.47 -6.46 -17.45
CA GLY A 87 -10.86 -6.20 -16.07
C GLY A 87 -9.98 -5.18 -15.36
N ALA A 88 -10.43 -4.76 -14.17
CA ALA A 88 -9.81 -3.73 -13.33
C ALA A 88 -9.43 -4.27 -11.93
N ARG A 89 -9.20 -5.58 -11.81
CA ARG A 89 -8.85 -6.22 -10.53
C ARG A 89 -7.58 -5.61 -9.95
N LYS A 90 -7.63 -5.26 -8.67
CA LYS A 90 -6.49 -4.77 -7.87
C LYS A 90 -5.94 -5.89 -6.99
N TYR A 91 -4.71 -5.76 -6.51
CA TYR A 91 -4.14 -6.73 -5.57
C TYR A 91 -3.41 -6.08 -4.40
N ILE A 92 -3.40 -6.79 -3.26
CA ILE A 92 -2.53 -6.54 -2.12
C ILE A 92 -1.75 -7.83 -1.84
N MET A 93 -0.42 -7.73 -1.88
CA MET A 93 0.48 -8.83 -1.55
C MET A 93 1.19 -8.53 -0.24
N VAL A 94 1.13 -9.45 0.71
CA VAL A 94 1.92 -9.36 1.96
C VAL A 94 2.95 -10.48 1.98
N GLN A 95 4.18 -10.12 2.33
CA GLN A 95 5.30 -11.04 2.44
C GLN A 95 6.17 -10.66 3.62
N LEU A 96 6.56 -11.66 4.41
CA LEU A 96 7.61 -11.48 5.41
C LEU A 96 8.95 -11.29 4.71
N PRO A 97 9.83 -10.38 5.21
CA PRO A 97 11.15 -10.13 4.66
C PRO A 97 12.14 -11.24 5.02
N GLU A 98 11.81 -12.48 4.64
CA GLU A 98 12.65 -13.65 4.84
C GLU A 98 13.95 -13.49 4.01
N PRO A 99 15.13 -13.78 4.59
CA PRO A 99 16.39 -13.70 3.88
C PRO A 99 16.39 -14.55 2.61
N ALA A 100 16.99 -14.02 1.54
CA ALA A 100 17.16 -14.76 0.31
C ALA A 100 18.25 -15.84 0.44
N THR A 101 18.27 -16.77 -0.51
CA THR A 101 19.37 -17.75 -0.62
C THR A 101 20.67 -17.05 -1.05
N GLU A 102 21.82 -17.68 -0.81
CA GLU A 102 23.14 -17.14 -1.20
C GLU A 102 23.20 -16.81 -2.71
N GLN A 103 22.68 -17.70 -3.55
CA GLN A 103 22.59 -17.47 -5.00
C GLN A 103 21.78 -16.23 -5.37
N ALA A 104 20.68 -15.96 -4.66
CA ALA A 104 19.87 -14.77 -4.90
C ALA A 104 20.57 -13.50 -4.39
N HIS A 105 21.31 -13.62 -3.29
CA HIS A 105 22.09 -12.54 -2.72
C HIS A 105 23.24 -12.08 -3.65
N ASP A 106 23.91 -13.02 -4.32
CA ASP A 106 24.93 -12.72 -5.34
C ASP A 106 24.38 -11.87 -6.52
N GLU A 107 23.06 -11.85 -6.69
CA GLU A 107 22.35 -11.07 -7.70
C GLU A 107 21.69 -9.80 -7.16
N GLY A 108 21.97 -9.46 -5.90
CA GLY A 108 21.48 -8.25 -5.25
C GLY A 108 20.10 -8.39 -4.59
N TYR A 109 19.56 -9.60 -4.47
CA TYR A 109 18.32 -9.84 -3.74
C TYR A 109 18.61 -10.17 -2.28
N ASN A 110 18.22 -9.29 -1.35
CA ASN A 110 18.47 -9.48 0.07
C ASN A 110 17.40 -10.36 0.74
N SER A 111 16.17 -10.32 0.21
CA SER A 111 15.01 -10.98 0.78
C SER A 111 14.09 -11.58 -0.28
N LEU A 112 13.21 -12.50 0.11
CA LEU A 112 12.14 -13.00 -0.76
C LEU A 112 11.25 -11.87 -1.29
N CYS A 113 11.04 -10.81 -0.49
CA CYS A 113 10.33 -9.61 -0.94
C CYS A 113 11.00 -8.96 -2.16
N ASP A 114 12.32 -8.92 -2.23
CA ASP A 114 13.04 -8.31 -3.35
C ASP A 114 12.82 -9.10 -4.64
N ILE A 115 12.89 -10.43 -4.55
CA ILE A 115 12.66 -11.34 -5.66
C ILE A 115 11.19 -11.28 -6.10
N ALA A 116 10.26 -11.23 -5.15
CA ALA A 116 8.83 -11.13 -5.40
C ALA A 116 8.45 -9.81 -6.10
N LYS A 117 8.96 -8.66 -5.62
CA LYS A 117 8.80 -7.35 -6.28
C LYS A 117 9.32 -7.40 -7.71
N GLU A 118 10.50 -8.00 -7.89
CA GLU A 118 11.11 -8.10 -9.22
C GLU A 118 10.31 -9.00 -10.17
N ARG A 119 9.77 -10.12 -9.68
CA ARG A 119 8.87 -10.96 -10.48
C ARG A 119 7.65 -10.18 -10.94
N ILE A 120 7.02 -9.39 -10.06
CA ILE A 120 5.85 -8.57 -10.44
C ILE A 120 6.22 -7.61 -11.57
N ARG A 121 7.35 -6.88 -11.46
CA ARG A 121 7.82 -5.97 -12.52
C ARG A 121 8.03 -6.69 -13.85
N ARG A 122 8.72 -7.84 -13.81
CA ARG A 122 9.02 -8.62 -15.03
C ARG A 122 7.76 -9.23 -15.65
N ALA A 123 6.84 -9.71 -14.83
CA ALA A 123 5.56 -10.24 -15.30
C ALA A 123 4.74 -9.16 -15.99
N GLY A 124 4.55 -7.99 -15.36
CA GLY A 124 3.83 -6.87 -15.96
C GLY A 124 4.47 -6.39 -17.26
N LYS A 125 5.81 -6.30 -17.30
CA LYS A 125 6.56 -5.97 -18.52
C LYS A 125 6.32 -7.00 -19.63
N LYS A 126 6.44 -8.30 -19.32
CA LYS A 126 6.25 -9.39 -20.28
C LYS A 126 4.82 -9.38 -20.86
N ILE A 127 3.80 -9.20 -20.02
CA ILE A 127 2.39 -9.14 -20.45
C ILE A 127 2.19 -8.00 -21.47
N LYS A 128 2.78 -6.83 -21.20
CA LYS A 128 2.73 -5.68 -22.11
C LYS A 128 3.48 -5.90 -23.43
N GLU A 129 4.63 -6.57 -23.37
CA GLU A 129 5.44 -6.88 -24.56
C GLU A 129 4.77 -7.92 -25.46
N GLU A 130 4.06 -8.90 -24.88
CA GLU A 130 3.35 -9.94 -25.62
C GLU A 130 2.04 -9.45 -26.26
N ASN A 131 1.41 -8.41 -25.69
CA ASN A 131 0.09 -7.92 -26.12
C ASN A 131 0.00 -6.39 -26.30
N PRO A 132 0.92 -5.74 -27.03
CA PRO A 132 1.07 -4.28 -27.02
C PRO A 132 -0.15 -3.48 -27.51
N LEU A 133 -1.02 -4.10 -28.31
CA LEU A 133 -2.23 -3.46 -28.85
C LEU A 133 -3.39 -3.44 -27.86
N THR A 134 -3.46 -4.40 -26.93
CA THR A 134 -4.57 -4.55 -25.99
C THR A 134 -4.21 -4.13 -24.57
N THR A 135 -2.92 -3.92 -24.27
CA THR A 135 -2.45 -3.59 -22.91
C THR A 135 -1.92 -2.17 -22.75
N GLN A 136 -2.36 -1.23 -23.60
CA GLN A 136 -1.90 0.17 -23.53
C GLN A 136 -2.27 0.82 -22.19
N ASP A 137 -3.47 0.55 -21.71
CA ASP A 137 -4.02 1.08 -20.46
C ASP A 137 -3.92 0.08 -19.29
N LEU A 138 -3.25 -1.07 -19.49
CA LEU A 138 -3.10 -2.08 -18.44
C LEU A 138 -2.24 -1.54 -17.29
N ASP A 139 -2.82 -1.44 -16.10
CA ASP A 139 -2.06 -1.12 -14.89
C ASP A 139 -1.24 -2.34 -14.44
N THR A 140 0.08 -2.16 -14.43
CA THR A 140 1.06 -3.14 -13.94
C THR A 140 1.91 -2.55 -12.81
N GLY A 141 1.54 -1.35 -12.35
CA GLY A 141 2.21 -0.63 -11.29
C GLY A 141 1.86 -1.20 -9.93
N PHE A 142 2.70 -0.92 -8.95
CA PHE A 142 2.42 -1.23 -7.55
C PHE A 142 3.24 -0.33 -6.64
N ARG A 143 2.72 -0.06 -5.45
CA ARG A 143 3.45 0.60 -4.36
C ARG A 143 3.99 -0.46 -3.41
N VAL A 144 5.10 -0.16 -2.77
CA VAL A 144 5.73 -1.04 -1.79
C VAL A 144 5.73 -0.32 -0.45
N PHE A 145 5.15 -0.96 0.55
CA PHE A 145 5.14 -0.49 1.92
C PHE A 145 5.88 -1.48 2.81
N LYS A 146 6.42 -0.98 3.92
CA LYS A 146 7.08 -1.78 4.95
C LYS A 146 6.48 -1.41 6.30
N CYS A 147 6.24 -2.40 7.15
CA CYS A 147 5.90 -2.14 8.54
C CYS A 147 7.16 -1.67 9.29
N ASP A 148 7.06 -0.52 9.94
CA ASP A 148 8.08 0.03 10.83
C ASP A 148 7.46 0.34 12.20
N SER A 149 8.29 0.78 13.14
CA SER A 149 7.85 1.33 14.42
C SER A 149 7.11 2.65 14.27
N SER A 150 6.31 3.00 15.29
CA SER A 150 5.55 4.25 15.38
C SER A 150 6.34 5.48 14.93
N ASN A 151 5.66 6.41 14.28
CA ASN A 151 6.20 7.73 13.92
C ASN A 151 6.48 8.62 15.14
N TYR A 152 5.83 8.34 16.27
CA TYR A 152 5.88 9.16 17.47
C TYR A 152 6.96 8.66 18.43
N LYS A 153 7.62 9.59 19.12
CA LYS A 153 8.55 9.30 20.22
C LYS A 153 7.79 8.65 21.38
N ASP A 154 8.49 7.75 22.08
CA ASP A 154 7.97 7.20 23.33
C ASP A 154 8.04 8.28 24.39
N VAL A 155 6.88 8.66 24.93
CA VAL A 155 6.75 9.71 25.95
C VAL A 155 6.23 9.18 27.29
N VAL A 156 5.99 7.87 27.39
CA VAL A 156 5.45 7.23 28.59
C VAL A 156 6.60 6.69 29.43
N PHE A 157 7.07 7.49 30.37
CA PHE A 157 8.10 7.11 31.33
C PHE A 157 7.55 7.17 32.76
N ALA A 158 8.12 6.41 33.69
CA ALA A 158 7.74 6.57 35.09
C ALA A 158 8.25 7.93 35.62
N PRO A 159 7.58 8.57 36.60
CA PRO A 159 7.99 9.88 37.10
C PRO A 159 9.46 10.01 37.52
N LYS A 160 10.05 8.92 38.01
CA LYS A 160 11.46 8.82 38.42
C LYS A 160 12.47 8.76 37.26
N ASP A 161 12.00 8.43 36.05
CA ASP A 161 12.83 8.21 34.88
C ASP A 161 12.90 9.49 34.00
N TYR A 162 12.12 10.52 34.32
CA TYR A 162 12.27 11.84 33.70
C TYR A 162 13.43 12.61 34.35
N ASP A 163 14.22 13.26 33.51
CA ASP A 163 15.21 14.26 33.92
C ASP A 163 15.03 15.58 33.15
N GLN A 164 15.67 16.64 33.64
CA GLN A 164 15.57 17.99 33.04
C GLN A 164 16.13 18.04 31.61
N GLY A 165 17.12 17.20 31.28
CA GLY A 165 17.73 17.13 29.95
C GLY A 165 16.80 16.53 28.90
N MET A 166 15.82 15.72 29.32
CA MET A 166 14.80 15.16 28.41
C MET A 166 13.82 16.20 27.88
N LEU A 167 13.66 17.36 28.55
CA LEU A 167 12.65 18.36 28.18
C LEU A 167 12.85 18.91 26.77
N GLU A 168 14.09 19.05 26.30
CA GLU A 168 14.38 19.51 24.95
C GLU A 168 13.88 18.50 23.90
N GLY A 169 14.07 17.21 24.15
CA GLY A 169 13.62 16.12 23.28
C GLY A 169 12.10 15.90 23.28
N LEU A 170 11.38 16.41 24.30
CA LEU A 170 9.92 16.35 24.42
C LEU A 170 9.19 17.48 23.68
N ARG A 171 9.93 18.42 23.06
CA ARG A 171 9.33 19.52 22.28
C ARG A 171 8.68 19.03 20.98
N ASP A 172 9.31 18.07 20.32
CA ASP A 172 8.78 17.44 19.10
C ASP A 172 8.43 15.98 19.41
N ASN A 173 7.20 15.61 19.14
CA ASN A 173 6.66 14.27 19.38
C ASN A 173 6.93 13.30 18.21
N ILE A 174 7.47 13.76 17.08
CA ILE A 174 7.81 12.93 15.91
C ILE A 174 9.28 12.53 15.99
N LYS A 175 9.59 11.27 15.64
CA LYS A 175 10.97 10.77 15.56
C LYS A 175 11.74 11.46 14.43
N GLU A 176 13.02 11.76 14.66
CA GLU A 176 13.85 12.54 13.75
C GLU A 176 14.15 11.82 12.43
N ASP A 177 14.06 10.50 12.39
CA ASP A 177 14.30 9.66 11.22
C ASP A 177 13.06 9.46 10.34
N ARG A 178 11.96 10.16 10.62
CA ARG A 178 10.69 10.06 9.87
C ARG A 178 10.58 11.10 8.77
N THR A 179 10.16 10.63 7.60
CA THR A 179 9.89 11.44 6.42
C THR A 179 8.44 11.92 6.39
N ASP A 180 8.16 12.93 5.57
CA ASP A 180 6.80 13.42 5.33
C ASP A 180 5.86 12.34 4.78
N LEU A 181 6.39 11.43 3.94
CA LEU A 181 5.61 10.32 3.41
C LEU A 181 5.26 9.29 4.50
N ASP A 182 6.14 9.06 5.48
CA ASP A 182 5.84 8.15 6.60
C ASP A 182 4.66 8.67 7.43
N LEU A 183 4.60 10.00 7.62
CA LEU A 183 3.49 10.65 8.32
C LEU A 183 2.21 10.66 7.47
N LEU A 184 2.34 10.97 6.19
CA LEU A 184 1.21 11.02 5.26
C LEU A 184 0.50 9.67 5.19
N PHE A 185 1.25 8.58 4.97
CA PHE A 185 0.66 7.25 4.83
C PHE A 185 0.12 6.70 6.16
N ASP A 186 0.69 7.04 7.31
CA ASP A 186 0.07 6.76 8.62
C ASP A 186 -1.26 7.52 8.77
N CYS A 187 -1.33 8.79 8.36
CA CYS A 187 -2.57 9.56 8.37
C CYS A 187 -3.62 8.96 7.42
N MET A 188 -3.23 8.59 6.20
CA MET A 188 -4.11 7.91 5.23
C MET A 188 -4.73 6.64 5.85
N LEU A 189 -3.91 5.79 6.48
CA LEU A 189 -4.37 4.57 7.15
C LEU A 189 -5.36 4.87 8.28
N ARG A 190 -5.03 5.80 9.18
CA ARG A 190 -5.88 6.17 10.33
C ARG A 190 -7.23 6.74 9.90
N TRP A 191 -7.28 7.37 8.74
CA TRP A 191 -8.48 8.00 8.18
C TRP A 191 -9.18 7.16 7.11
N GLY A 192 -8.75 5.91 6.91
CA GLY A 192 -9.37 4.99 5.96
C GLY A 192 -9.26 5.43 4.50
N VAL A 193 -8.22 6.20 4.17
CA VAL A 193 -7.92 6.65 2.80
C VAL A 193 -7.15 5.56 2.07
N GLU A 194 -7.61 5.16 0.87
CA GLU A 194 -6.99 4.09 0.11
C GLU A 194 -5.56 4.45 -0.31
N LEU A 195 -4.60 3.57 -0.03
CA LEU A 195 -3.16 3.80 -0.28
C LEU A 195 -2.76 3.84 -1.75
N SER A 196 -3.66 3.45 -2.65
CA SER A 196 -3.44 3.44 -4.10
C SER A 196 -3.74 4.81 -4.73
N LEU A 197 -4.45 5.69 -4.02
CA LEU A 197 -4.92 6.96 -4.55
C LEU A 197 -3.76 7.85 -5.06
N PRO A 198 -4.01 8.64 -6.12
CA PRO A 198 -2.98 9.50 -6.69
C PRO A 198 -2.49 10.51 -5.67
N LEU A 199 -1.18 10.76 -5.70
CA LEU A 199 -0.48 11.67 -4.79
C LEU A 199 0.35 12.64 -5.63
N ASN A 200 0.09 13.93 -5.47
CA ASN A 200 0.85 15.01 -6.08
C ASN A 200 1.48 15.89 -5.00
N THR A 201 2.62 16.50 -5.33
CA THR A 201 3.34 17.37 -4.39
C THR A 201 3.63 18.71 -5.06
N THR A 202 3.37 19.81 -4.35
CA THR A 202 3.70 21.18 -4.78
C THR A 202 4.51 21.89 -3.69
N LYS A 203 5.19 22.99 -4.06
CA LYS A 203 5.95 23.82 -3.12
C LYS A 203 5.42 25.25 -3.12
N VAL A 204 5.15 25.78 -1.93
CA VAL A 204 4.67 27.14 -1.69
C VAL A 204 5.42 27.70 -0.49
N ASP A 205 6.02 28.90 -0.61
CA ASP A 205 6.84 29.52 0.44
C ASP A 205 7.89 28.60 1.09
N GLY A 206 8.46 27.68 0.30
CA GLY A 206 9.43 26.70 0.77
C GLY A 206 8.83 25.49 1.50
N CYS A 207 7.53 25.49 1.79
CA CYS A 207 6.80 24.35 2.34
C CYS A 207 6.32 23.41 1.24
N THR A 208 6.32 22.12 1.55
CA THR A 208 5.91 21.03 0.69
C THR A 208 4.47 20.64 1.01
N ILE A 209 3.57 20.79 0.04
CA ILE A 209 2.16 20.42 0.14
C ILE A 209 1.95 19.09 -0.57
N HIS A 210 1.49 18.09 0.15
CA HIS A 210 1.08 16.79 -0.37
C HIS A 210 -0.42 16.76 -0.59
N ASN A 211 -0.88 16.51 -1.81
CA ASN A 211 -2.29 16.41 -2.16
C ASN A 211 -2.62 15.00 -2.64
N VAL A 212 -3.47 14.31 -1.88
CA VAL A 212 -3.99 12.97 -2.19
C VAL A 212 -5.38 13.10 -2.79
N ASN A 213 -5.59 12.45 -3.94
CA ASN A 213 -6.86 12.37 -4.66
C ASN A 213 -7.59 13.71 -4.80
N ASP A 214 -6.87 14.71 -5.31
CA ASP A 214 -7.42 16.03 -5.66
C ASP A 214 -8.25 16.68 -4.54
N GLY A 215 -7.74 16.63 -3.31
CA GLY A 215 -8.32 17.31 -2.14
C GLY A 215 -8.81 16.37 -1.05
N ASP A 216 -8.94 15.06 -1.26
CA ASP A 216 -9.43 14.13 -0.23
C ASP A 216 -8.63 14.18 1.08
N LEU A 217 -7.32 14.42 0.95
CA LEU A 217 -6.39 14.65 2.03
C LEU A 217 -5.25 15.54 1.54
N VAL A 218 -5.08 16.70 2.17
CA VAL A 218 -3.96 17.60 1.92
C VAL A 218 -3.10 17.70 3.18
N ALA A 219 -1.78 17.59 3.06
CA ALA A 219 -0.89 17.65 4.21
C ALA A 219 0.32 18.55 3.97
N CYS A 220 0.74 19.26 5.00
CA CYS A 220 1.99 20.03 4.99
C CYS A 220 2.73 19.77 6.30
N PHE A 221 3.92 19.20 6.19
CA PHE A 221 4.70 18.73 7.34
C PHE A 221 5.95 19.58 7.62
N ASP A 222 6.23 20.55 6.76
CA ASP A 222 7.32 21.51 6.93
C ASP A 222 7.07 22.49 8.08
N GLY A 223 8.16 23.06 8.59
CA GLY A 223 8.15 24.16 9.56
C GLY A 223 7.80 25.51 8.94
N ASN A 224 7.38 26.48 9.76
CA ASN A 224 7.11 27.87 9.36
C ASN A 224 5.99 28.01 8.31
N VAL A 225 4.87 27.30 8.51
CA VAL A 225 3.70 27.40 7.61
C VAL A 225 3.16 28.84 7.61
N THR A 226 3.17 29.47 6.43
CA THR A 226 2.67 30.84 6.22
C THR A 226 1.20 30.85 5.85
N GLU A 227 0.56 32.03 5.90
CA GLU A 227 -0.82 32.19 5.42
C GLU A 227 -0.94 31.86 3.92
N ALA A 228 0.08 32.14 3.11
CA ALA A 228 0.09 31.77 1.68
C ALA A 228 0.06 30.25 1.45
N VAL A 229 0.69 29.47 2.34
CA VAL A 229 0.60 27.99 2.31
C VAL A 229 -0.82 27.54 2.65
N ILE A 230 -1.44 28.15 3.67
CA ILE A 230 -2.82 27.86 4.05
C ILE A 230 -3.78 28.18 2.91
N ASP A 231 -3.58 29.31 2.23
CA ASP A 231 -4.35 29.74 1.06
C ASP A 231 -4.23 28.75 -0.08
N ALA A 232 -3.00 28.35 -0.41
CA ALA A 232 -2.76 27.35 -1.44
C ALA A 232 -3.40 26.00 -1.13
N ILE A 233 -3.45 25.60 0.16
CA ILE A 233 -4.15 24.38 0.59
C ILE A 233 -5.67 24.57 0.46
N ALA A 234 -6.22 25.71 0.88
CA ALA A 234 -7.65 25.98 0.81
C ALA A 234 -8.17 26.04 -0.64
N ASP A 235 -7.36 26.57 -1.57
CA ASP A 235 -7.67 26.62 -3.01
C ASP A 235 -7.82 25.22 -3.63
N LEU A 236 -7.23 24.18 -3.01
CA LEU A 236 -7.41 22.78 -3.41
C LEU A 236 -8.76 22.20 -2.96
N SER A 237 -9.60 22.98 -2.26
CA SER A 237 -10.89 22.54 -1.69
C SER A 237 -10.77 21.21 -0.92
N PRO A 238 -9.88 21.14 0.09
CA PRO A 238 -9.58 19.89 0.75
C PRO A 238 -10.79 19.38 1.53
N LEU A 239 -10.95 18.06 1.64
CA LEU A 239 -11.88 17.43 2.57
C LEU A 239 -11.26 17.29 3.96
N ARG A 240 -9.95 17.07 4.02
CA ARG A 240 -9.17 16.92 5.25
C ARG A 240 -7.79 17.53 5.10
N VAL A 241 -7.28 18.11 6.18
CA VAL A 241 -5.97 18.75 6.22
C VAL A 241 -5.14 18.25 7.40
N VAL A 242 -3.84 18.01 7.18
CA VAL A 242 -2.90 17.60 8.24
C VAL A 242 -1.68 18.52 8.29
N PHE A 243 -1.31 18.92 9.51
CA PHE A 243 -0.06 19.63 9.80
C PHE A 243 0.71 18.95 10.95
N ARG A 244 2.03 19.18 11.06
CA ARG A 244 2.75 18.88 12.31
C ARG A 244 2.49 19.98 13.33
N ASP A 245 2.54 19.67 14.62
CA ASP A 245 2.49 20.72 15.66
C ASP A 245 3.67 21.68 15.55
N SER A 246 4.86 21.14 15.24
CA SER A 246 6.08 21.90 14.99
C SER A 246 6.07 22.75 13.72
N SER A 247 5.02 22.65 12.88
CA SER A 247 4.82 23.51 11.71
C SER A 247 4.54 24.98 12.09
N PHE A 248 4.10 25.24 13.33
CA PHE A 248 3.71 26.57 13.80
C PHE A 248 4.67 27.08 14.88
N CYS A 249 5.08 28.35 14.76
CA CYS A 249 6.02 28.96 15.70
C CYS A 249 5.32 29.52 16.95
N GLU A 250 4.06 29.94 16.80
CA GLU A 250 3.27 30.53 17.89
C GLU A 250 1.88 29.92 17.97
N ALA A 251 1.35 29.77 19.19
CA ALA A 251 0.00 29.26 19.42
C ALA A 251 -1.08 30.09 18.71
N ALA A 252 -0.86 31.39 18.53
CA ALA A 252 -1.77 32.27 17.79
C ALA A 252 -1.90 31.86 16.30
N GLN A 253 -0.81 31.44 15.65
CA GLN A 253 -0.84 30.95 14.27
C GLN A 253 -1.68 29.67 14.17
N LYS A 254 -1.50 28.75 15.13
CA LYS A 254 -2.30 27.52 15.22
C LYS A 254 -3.78 27.81 15.44
N MET A 255 -4.14 28.79 16.27
CA MET A 255 -5.55 29.18 16.45
C MET A 255 -6.13 29.81 15.18
N ASN A 256 -5.36 30.69 14.52
CA ASN A 256 -5.77 31.33 13.27
C ASN A 256 -5.96 30.33 12.13
N LEU A 257 -5.20 29.22 12.10
CA LEU A 257 -5.36 28.13 11.14
C LEU A 257 -6.81 27.65 11.03
N PHE A 258 -7.44 27.35 12.18
CA PHE A 258 -8.81 26.84 12.21
C PHE A 258 -9.80 27.89 11.68
N GLU A 259 -9.63 29.16 12.04
CA GLU A 259 -10.48 30.25 11.55
C GLU A 259 -10.29 30.53 10.06
N LEU A 260 -9.06 30.43 9.53
CA LEU A 260 -8.77 30.58 8.10
C LEU A 260 -9.46 29.48 7.28
N PHE A 261 -9.36 28.22 7.71
CA PHE A 261 -10.05 27.13 7.02
C PHE A 261 -11.57 27.23 7.13
N LYS A 262 -12.12 27.68 8.27
CA LYS A 262 -13.55 27.99 8.39
C LYS A 262 -14.00 29.00 7.34
N GLN A 263 -13.27 30.10 7.21
CA GLN A 263 -13.63 31.17 6.28
C GLN A 263 -13.43 30.80 4.82
N LYS A 264 -12.33 30.12 4.48
CA LYS A 264 -11.93 29.83 3.09
C LYS A 264 -12.62 28.59 2.52
N CYS A 265 -12.88 27.58 3.34
CA CYS A 265 -13.55 26.35 2.91
C CYS A 265 -15.05 26.33 3.25
N ASP A 266 -15.59 27.41 3.81
CA ASP A 266 -16.99 27.53 4.26
C ASP A 266 -17.40 26.41 5.24
N TRP A 267 -16.47 26.05 6.12
CA TRP A 267 -16.65 24.98 7.09
C TRP A 267 -17.25 25.50 8.41
N THR A 268 -18.12 24.69 9.00
CA THR A 268 -18.63 24.88 10.37
C THR A 268 -17.56 24.60 11.43
N ASP A 269 -17.80 25.05 12.67
CA ASP A 269 -16.92 24.75 13.81
C ASP A 269 -16.72 23.25 14.05
N GLU A 270 -17.70 22.43 13.71
CA GLU A 270 -17.63 20.97 13.86
C GLU A 270 -16.82 20.34 12.73
N GLU A 271 -17.04 20.79 11.49
CA GLU A 271 -16.28 20.30 10.32
C GLU A 271 -14.80 20.61 10.46
N VAL A 272 -14.40 21.81 10.87
CA VAL A 272 -12.96 22.12 10.99
C VAL A 272 -12.28 21.30 12.08
N LYS A 273 -12.98 21.02 13.19
CA LYS A 273 -12.45 20.12 14.24
C LYS A 273 -12.27 18.68 13.76
N ASN A 274 -13.10 18.23 12.83
CA ASN A 274 -13.04 16.88 12.29
C ASN A 274 -12.10 16.75 11.08
N ASN A 275 -11.98 17.82 10.29
CA ASN A 275 -11.28 17.83 9.01
C ASN A 275 -9.83 18.30 9.15
N VAL A 276 -9.52 19.17 10.12
CA VAL A 276 -8.15 19.66 10.35
C VAL A 276 -7.51 18.90 11.51
N ARG A 277 -6.34 18.32 11.27
CA ARG A 277 -5.56 17.63 12.29
C ARG A 277 -4.15 18.20 12.38
N VAL A 278 -3.73 18.44 13.61
CA VAL A 278 -2.34 18.78 13.94
C VAL A 278 -1.77 17.60 14.72
N ILE A 279 -0.74 16.96 14.17
CA ILE A 279 -0.13 15.75 14.72
C ILE A 279 1.19 16.02 15.43
#